data_AF-A0AAN9U0K7-F1
#
_entry.id   AF-A0AAN9U0K7-F1
#
_cell.length_a   1.000
_cell.length_b   1.000
_cell.length_c   1.000
_cell.angle_alpha   90.00
_cell.angle_beta   90.00
_cell.angle_gamma   90.00
#
_symmetry.space_group_name_H-M   'P 1'
#
loop_
_entity.id
_entity.type
_entity.pdbx_description
1 polymer ?
#
loop_
_entity_poly.entity_id
_entity_poly.type
_entity_poly.pdbx_seq_one_letter_code
_entity_poly.pdbx_strand_id
1 'polypeptide(L)'
;MSDLKATVAETSQGFHVEGYEKITYDFKFVDGVFDIQNPGLADCYKPWGRVLAVTDKNVYGLYGDKMESYFRHFGLTLKVHETSIGEKAKTVDTWMSICDSMTDFGIIRKEPVLVVGGGLITDVAGFACAAYRRSTNFIRVPTTVIGLIDASVSIKVAVNYGNYKNRLGAYHAPIHTFLDFTFLRTLPIAQVRNGFAELIKISSCAHREVFNLLDKYCEKLIDSKFARADGSSEELRQAADFINHEGIYEMLKLETPNLHEIGLDRVIAYGHTWSPLHELVPSTPLRHGHAISIDMAYSATLAHSRGLLSDAEHARLLTLFSRAGLSIDHPQFDEDVLDRGTAAILKTRDGKLRLAVPNPLGSCTFLNDVSRDDMVLALKKHKALMKSYPREGAGLEAYVDGSDTGYADLETENLSVMDTVMGNGYALKRKASSAASKDVKKVSSVHVEAVGRTNGVH
;
A
#
# COMPACT_ATOMS: atom_id res chain seq x y z
N MET A 1 -9.90 -32.79 7.37
CA MET A 1 -9.49 -32.11 6.13
C MET A 1 -9.54 -33.02 4.89
N SER A 2 -10.23 -34.18 4.91
CA SER A 2 -10.11 -35.20 3.83
C SER A 2 -11.29 -35.27 2.85
N ASP A 3 -12.17 -34.26 2.76
CA ASP A 3 -13.37 -34.33 1.91
C ASP A 3 -13.53 -33.18 0.90
N LEU A 4 -12.55 -32.28 0.76
CA LEU A 4 -12.51 -31.29 -0.33
C LEU A 4 -12.18 -31.97 -1.67
N LYS A 5 -13.14 -32.74 -2.19
CA LYS A 5 -13.03 -33.43 -3.48
C LYS A 5 -13.71 -32.56 -4.53
N ALA A 6 -12.94 -32.13 -5.52
CA ALA A 6 -13.51 -31.46 -6.70
C ALA A 6 -14.47 -32.41 -7.43
N THR A 7 -15.60 -31.88 -7.92
CA THR A 7 -16.64 -32.65 -8.60
C THR A 7 -17.05 -32.01 -9.93
N VAL A 8 -17.56 -32.86 -10.83
CA VAL A 8 -18.26 -32.45 -12.05
C VAL A 8 -19.51 -33.32 -12.19
N ALA A 9 -20.65 -32.70 -12.48
CA ALA A 9 -21.93 -33.38 -12.66
C ALA A 9 -22.64 -32.87 -13.91
N GLU A 10 -23.28 -33.75 -14.66
CA GLU A 10 -24.21 -33.36 -15.74
C GLU A 10 -25.48 -32.74 -15.14
N THR A 11 -26.01 -31.70 -15.78
CA THR A 11 -27.31 -31.10 -15.48
C THR A 11 -28.24 -31.29 -16.68
N SER A 12 -29.53 -30.97 -16.53
CA SER A 12 -30.50 -31.10 -17.63
C SER A 12 -30.17 -30.26 -18.88
N GLN A 13 -29.30 -29.25 -18.75
CA GLN A 13 -28.92 -28.34 -19.85
C GLN A 13 -27.40 -28.07 -19.92
N GLY A 14 -26.56 -28.85 -19.23
CA GLY A 14 -25.11 -28.60 -19.22
C GLY A 14 -24.35 -29.36 -18.14
N PHE A 15 -23.42 -28.69 -17.48
CA PHE A 15 -22.54 -29.27 -16.45
C PHE A 15 -22.40 -28.33 -15.26
N HIS A 16 -22.31 -28.88 -14.07
CA HIS A 16 -21.98 -28.19 -12.82
C HIS A 16 -20.59 -28.62 -12.37
N VAL A 17 -19.76 -27.66 -11.94
CA VAL A 17 -18.39 -27.91 -11.50
C VAL A 17 -18.18 -27.28 -10.13
N GLU A 18 -17.66 -28.06 -9.20
CA GLU A 18 -17.21 -27.59 -7.89
C GLU A 18 -15.72 -27.90 -7.74
N GLY A 19 -14.90 -26.86 -7.74
CA GLY A 19 -13.46 -26.95 -7.48
C GLY A 19 -13.12 -26.38 -6.11
N TYR A 20 -12.08 -26.91 -5.48
CA TYR A 20 -11.55 -26.42 -4.21
C TYR A 20 -10.04 -26.21 -4.35
N GLU A 21 -9.56 -25.02 -4.00
CA GLU A 21 -8.15 -24.65 -4.03
C GLU A 21 -7.70 -24.27 -2.61
N LYS A 22 -6.54 -24.78 -2.19
CA LYS A 22 -5.99 -24.48 -0.86
C LYS A 22 -5.20 -23.17 -0.92
N ILE A 23 -5.54 -22.23 -0.03
CA ILE A 23 -4.71 -21.05 0.26
C ILE A 23 -3.99 -21.31 1.59
N THR A 24 -2.67 -21.16 1.59
CA THR A 24 -1.83 -21.33 2.78
C THR A 24 -0.59 -20.48 2.65
N TYR A 25 -0.20 -19.82 3.73
CA TYR A 25 0.96 -18.94 3.78
C TYR A 25 1.34 -18.72 5.24
N ASP A 26 2.62 -18.44 5.49
CA ASP A 26 3.17 -18.32 6.83
C ASP A 26 3.89 -16.99 7.05
N PHE A 27 3.95 -16.57 8.30
CA PHE A 27 4.73 -15.43 8.77
C PHE A 27 5.80 -15.91 9.73
N LYS A 28 6.99 -15.33 9.65
CA LYS A 28 8.07 -15.59 10.61
C LYS A 28 8.73 -14.30 11.06
N PHE A 29 8.68 -14.04 12.36
CA PHE A 29 9.50 -13.00 12.97
C PHE A 29 10.96 -13.44 12.97
N VAL A 30 11.86 -12.54 12.56
CA VAL A 30 13.29 -12.77 12.52
C VAL A 30 14.02 -11.46 12.74
N ASP A 31 15.01 -11.44 13.62
CA ASP A 31 15.89 -10.29 13.78
C ASP A 31 17.12 -10.48 12.87
N GLY A 32 17.18 -9.72 11.78
CA GLY A 32 18.24 -9.81 10.78
C GLY A 32 18.03 -10.96 9.79
N VAL A 33 17.08 -10.83 8.86
CA VAL A 33 16.78 -11.83 7.83
C VAL A 33 17.96 -12.14 6.91
N PHE A 34 18.85 -11.16 6.70
CA PHE A 34 20.10 -11.31 5.94
C PHE A 34 21.33 -11.52 6.85
N ASP A 35 21.13 -11.88 8.13
CA ASP A 35 22.22 -12.35 8.98
C ASP A 35 22.53 -13.82 8.64
N ILE A 36 23.80 -14.15 8.40
CA ILE A 36 24.24 -15.51 8.06
C ILE A 36 23.93 -16.54 9.16
N GLN A 37 23.71 -16.09 10.40
CA GLN A 37 23.27 -16.95 11.50
C GLN A 37 21.79 -17.38 11.37
N ASN A 38 21.02 -16.72 10.52
CA ASN A 38 19.62 -16.98 10.26
C ASN A 38 19.43 -17.64 8.87
N PRO A 39 19.57 -18.97 8.72
CA PRO A 39 19.51 -19.64 7.41
C PRO A 39 18.11 -19.71 6.81
N GLY A 40 17.06 -19.31 7.54
CA GLY A 40 15.67 -19.56 7.17
C GLY A 40 15.26 -19.02 5.80
N LEU A 41 15.76 -17.85 5.39
CA LEU A 41 15.50 -17.33 4.04
C LEU A 41 16.26 -18.15 2.98
N ALA A 42 17.55 -18.42 3.20
CA ALA A 42 18.35 -19.25 2.29
C ALA A 42 17.80 -20.67 2.12
N ASP A 43 17.25 -21.26 3.18
CA ASP A 43 16.64 -22.60 3.15
C ASP A 43 15.48 -22.69 2.16
N CYS A 44 14.71 -21.61 1.98
CA CYS A 44 13.67 -21.53 0.95
C CYS A 44 14.23 -21.56 -0.48
N TYR A 45 15.51 -21.20 -0.65
CA TYR A 45 16.17 -21.05 -1.94
C TYR A 45 17.16 -22.17 -2.30
N LYS A 46 17.61 -22.95 -1.31
CA LYS A 46 18.50 -24.11 -1.51
C LYS A 46 18.02 -25.10 -2.59
N PRO A 47 16.72 -25.46 -2.70
CA PRO A 47 16.25 -26.36 -3.75
C PRO A 47 16.42 -25.82 -5.18
N TRP A 48 16.55 -24.50 -5.33
CA TRP A 48 16.63 -23.83 -6.63
C TRP A 48 18.07 -23.45 -7.01
N GLY A 49 18.96 -23.25 -6.02
CA GLY A 49 20.36 -22.89 -6.22
C GLY A 49 20.60 -21.42 -6.65
N ARG A 50 19.51 -20.65 -6.83
CA ARG A 50 19.53 -19.27 -7.32
C ARG A 50 18.33 -18.50 -6.80
N VAL A 51 18.40 -17.18 -6.87
CA VAL A 51 17.39 -16.24 -6.38
C VAL A 51 17.22 -15.10 -7.37
N LEU A 52 15.98 -14.82 -7.78
CA LEU A 52 15.61 -13.54 -8.37
C LEU A 52 14.98 -12.69 -7.27
N ALA A 53 15.64 -11.58 -6.90
CA ALA A 53 15.12 -10.61 -5.97
C ALA A 53 14.58 -9.38 -6.72
N VAL A 54 13.40 -8.92 -6.32
CA VAL A 54 12.81 -7.64 -6.72
C VAL A 54 12.85 -6.73 -5.51
N THR A 55 13.51 -5.56 -5.63
CA THR A 55 13.70 -4.64 -4.52
C THR A 55 13.63 -3.18 -4.95
N ASP A 56 13.30 -2.31 -3.99
CA ASP A 56 13.46 -0.87 -4.13
C ASP A 56 14.95 -0.48 -4.17
N LYS A 57 15.29 0.56 -4.93
CA LYS A 57 16.67 1.07 -5.04
C LYS A 57 17.22 1.60 -3.72
N ASN A 58 16.45 2.29 -2.89
CA ASN A 58 16.95 2.78 -1.60
C ASN A 58 17.25 1.59 -0.67
N VAL A 59 16.37 0.57 -0.68
CA VAL A 59 16.59 -0.66 0.07
C VAL A 59 17.85 -1.39 -0.42
N TYR A 60 18.05 -1.51 -1.73
CA TYR A 60 19.26 -2.13 -2.27
C TYR A 60 20.51 -1.33 -1.98
N GLY A 61 20.48 0.00 -2.08
CA GLY A 61 21.60 0.86 -1.71
C GLY A 61 22.02 0.72 -0.24
N LEU A 62 21.09 0.44 0.67
CA LEU A 62 21.36 0.26 2.10
C LEU A 62 21.73 -1.17 2.48
N TYR A 63 21.15 -2.17 1.83
CA TYR A 63 21.20 -3.58 2.26
C TYR A 63 21.72 -4.55 1.21
N GLY A 64 22.03 -4.10 -0.01
CA GLY A 64 22.47 -4.92 -1.14
C GLY A 64 23.71 -5.74 -0.83
N ASP A 65 24.76 -5.12 -0.29
CA ASP A 65 25.98 -5.83 0.14
C ASP A 65 25.69 -6.95 1.15
N LYS A 66 24.76 -6.71 2.08
CA LYS A 66 24.35 -7.70 3.08
C LYS A 66 23.53 -8.83 2.44
N MET A 67 22.62 -8.51 1.51
CA MET A 67 21.85 -9.47 0.72
C MET A 67 22.78 -10.37 -0.11
N GLU A 68 23.70 -9.77 -0.86
CA GLU A 68 24.65 -10.50 -1.70
C GLU A 68 25.56 -11.40 -0.86
N SER A 69 26.09 -10.88 0.25
CA SER A 69 26.95 -11.64 1.16
C SER A 69 26.20 -12.81 1.81
N TYR A 70 24.95 -12.62 2.19
CA TYR A 70 24.08 -13.66 2.75
C TYR A 70 23.89 -14.81 1.74
N PHE A 71 23.43 -14.51 0.53
CA PHE A 71 23.20 -15.56 -0.47
C PHE A 71 24.50 -16.23 -0.94
N ARG A 72 25.60 -15.46 -1.06
CA ARG A 72 26.94 -16.01 -1.37
C ARG A 72 27.42 -16.97 -0.29
N HIS A 73 27.23 -16.64 0.99
CA HIS A 73 27.59 -17.52 2.11
C HIS A 73 26.90 -18.88 2.02
N PHE A 74 25.62 -18.90 1.60
CA PHE A 74 24.85 -20.12 1.41
C PHE A 74 25.01 -20.77 0.02
N GLY A 75 25.93 -20.28 -0.81
CA GLY A 75 26.20 -20.83 -2.14
C GLY A 75 25.08 -20.61 -3.17
N LEU A 76 24.28 -19.55 -3.00
CA LEU A 76 23.15 -19.22 -3.85
C LEU A 76 23.49 -18.04 -4.78
N THR A 77 23.17 -18.19 -6.07
CA THR A 77 23.37 -17.10 -7.04
C THR A 77 22.22 -16.09 -6.94
N LEU A 78 22.51 -14.84 -6.58
CA LEU A 78 21.53 -13.75 -6.53
C LEU A 78 21.54 -12.95 -7.84
N LYS A 79 20.36 -12.77 -8.46
CA LYS A 79 20.10 -11.73 -9.47
C LYS A 79 19.09 -10.75 -8.90
N VAL A 80 19.32 -9.45 -9.12
CA VAL A 80 18.47 -8.40 -8.57
C VAL A 80 17.80 -7.62 -9.71
N HIS A 81 16.49 -7.41 -9.58
CA HIS A 81 15.73 -6.40 -10.29
C HIS A 81 15.50 -5.24 -9.33
N GLU A 82 16.19 -4.13 -9.56
CA GLU A 82 16.01 -2.91 -8.79
C GLU A 82 14.98 -2.00 -9.49
N THR A 83 14.06 -1.44 -8.72
CA THR A 83 13.11 -0.46 -9.21
C THR A 83 13.03 0.75 -8.30
N SER A 84 12.91 1.94 -8.88
CA SER A 84 12.57 3.15 -8.14
C SER A 84 11.06 3.20 -8.03
N ILE A 85 10.50 2.94 -6.84
CA ILE A 85 9.04 2.91 -6.68
C ILE A 85 8.53 4.00 -5.75
N GLY A 86 7.60 4.80 -6.26
CA GLY A 86 6.73 5.69 -5.50
C GLY A 86 5.28 5.48 -5.96
N GLU A 87 4.31 6.14 -5.32
CA GLU A 87 2.88 5.97 -5.67
C GLU A 87 2.61 6.27 -7.17
N LYS A 88 3.32 7.25 -7.75
CA LYS A 88 3.24 7.57 -9.21
C LYS A 88 3.87 6.50 -10.11
N ALA A 89 4.82 5.72 -9.58
CA ALA A 89 5.48 4.63 -10.30
C ALA A 89 4.78 3.27 -10.07
N LYS A 90 3.70 3.23 -9.28
CA LYS A 90 2.87 2.04 -9.06
C LYS A 90 1.96 1.77 -10.27
N THR A 91 2.56 1.48 -11.42
CA THR A 91 1.91 1.46 -12.74
C THR A 91 2.03 0.10 -13.42
N VAL A 92 1.31 -0.07 -14.54
CA VAL A 92 1.43 -1.25 -15.41
C VAL A 92 2.85 -1.35 -16.00
N ASP A 93 3.52 -0.25 -16.29
CA ASP A 93 4.87 -0.26 -16.87
C ASP A 93 5.90 -0.86 -15.90
N THR A 94 5.87 -0.44 -14.63
CA THR A 94 6.73 -1.01 -13.58
C THR A 94 6.40 -2.49 -13.33
N TRP A 95 5.12 -2.86 -13.42
CA TRP A 95 4.71 -4.26 -13.32
C TRP A 95 5.22 -5.10 -14.50
N MET A 96 5.19 -4.56 -15.73
CA MET A 96 5.74 -5.23 -16.91
C MET A 96 7.25 -5.41 -16.82
N SER A 97 8.01 -4.42 -16.35
CA SER A 97 9.48 -4.56 -16.22
C SER A 97 9.89 -5.68 -15.25
N ILE A 98 9.08 -5.94 -14.22
CA ILE A 98 9.28 -7.08 -13.32
C ILE A 98 8.99 -8.40 -14.06
N CYS A 99 7.89 -8.48 -14.83
CA CYS A 99 7.58 -9.63 -15.67
C CYS A 99 8.69 -9.93 -16.70
N ASP A 100 9.28 -8.89 -17.30
CA ASP A 100 10.42 -9.03 -18.21
C ASP A 100 11.62 -9.64 -17.49
N SER A 101 11.92 -9.17 -16.27
CA SER A 101 13.02 -9.74 -15.47
C SER A 101 12.78 -11.18 -15.02
N MET A 102 11.52 -11.54 -14.73
CA MET A 102 11.12 -12.93 -14.46
C MET A 102 11.30 -13.82 -15.70
N THR A 103 11.05 -13.26 -16.90
CA THR A 103 11.25 -13.93 -18.20
C THR A 103 12.73 -14.13 -18.48
N ASP A 104 13.53 -13.08 -18.35
CA ASP A 104 14.98 -13.10 -18.61
C ASP A 104 15.74 -13.99 -17.63
N PHE A 105 15.31 -14.06 -16.37
CA PHE A 105 15.86 -14.99 -15.39
C PHE A 105 15.48 -16.45 -15.69
N GLY A 106 14.39 -16.66 -16.44
CA GLY A 106 13.83 -17.96 -16.71
C GLY A 106 13.24 -18.60 -15.46
N ILE A 107 12.41 -17.85 -14.70
CA ILE A 107 11.72 -18.38 -13.51
C ILE A 107 10.96 -19.66 -13.88
N ILE A 108 11.24 -20.75 -13.16
CA ILE A 108 10.49 -22.01 -13.33
C ILE A 108 9.21 -22.01 -12.51
N ARG A 109 8.23 -22.85 -12.88
CA ARG A 109 6.82 -22.67 -12.47
C ARG A 109 6.58 -22.53 -10.95
N LYS A 110 7.38 -23.19 -10.11
CA LYS A 110 7.22 -23.14 -8.65
C LYS A 110 8.38 -22.45 -7.92
N GLU A 111 9.38 -21.96 -8.64
CA GLU A 111 10.49 -21.20 -8.07
C GLU A 111 9.97 -19.85 -7.58
N PRO A 112 10.18 -19.49 -6.29
CA PRO A 112 9.64 -18.28 -5.73
C PRO A 112 10.47 -17.05 -6.09
N VAL A 113 9.83 -15.94 -6.45
CA VAL A 113 10.51 -14.63 -6.51
C VAL A 113 10.71 -14.10 -5.08
N LEU A 114 11.88 -13.55 -4.77
CA LEU A 114 12.11 -12.82 -3.52
C LEU A 114 11.67 -11.37 -3.70
N VAL A 115 10.82 -10.86 -2.82
CA VAL A 115 10.32 -9.49 -2.88
C VAL A 115 10.69 -8.75 -1.59
N VAL A 116 11.57 -7.76 -1.69
CA VAL A 116 12.13 -7.01 -0.55
C VAL A 116 11.77 -5.53 -0.67
N GLY A 117 11.00 -4.98 0.26
CA GLY A 117 10.63 -3.56 0.19
C GLY A 117 9.40 -3.17 0.98
N GLY A 118 8.96 -1.92 0.82
CA GLY A 118 7.70 -1.45 1.39
C GLY A 118 6.46 -1.96 0.64
N GLY A 119 5.28 -1.49 1.06
CA GLY A 119 3.98 -1.88 0.49
C GLY A 119 3.90 -1.71 -1.03
N LEU A 120 4.54 -0.68 -1.58
CA LEU A 120 4.58 -0.43 -3.02
C LEU A 120 5.30 -1.56 -3.79
N ILE A 121 6.52 -1.93 -3.38
CA ILE A 121 7.26 -3.03 -4.02
C ILE A 121 6.47 -4.33 -3.90
N THR A 122 5.94 -4.63 -2.71
CA THR A 122 5.24 -5.89 -2.46
C THR A 122 3.96 -6.02 -3.25
N ASP A 123 3.23 -4.92 -3.47
CA ASP A 123 2.02 -4.92 -4.28
C ASP A 123 2.33 -5.15 -5.76
N VAL A 124 3.29 -4.41 -6.33
CA VAL A 124 3.57 -4.47 -7.76
C VAL A 124 4.24 -5.81 -8.12
N ALA A 125 5.25 -6.23 -7.35
CA ALA A 125 5.93 -7.50 -7.58
C ALA A 125 5.03 -8.70 -7.25
N GLY A 126 4.20 -8.59 -6.20
CA GLY A 126 3.19 -9.60 -5.88
C GLY A 126 2.17 -9.76 -7.00
N PHE A 127 1.73 -8.67 -7.63
CA PHE A 127 0.83 -8.72 -8.78
C PHE A 127 1.51 -9.28 -10.04
N ALA A 128 2.80 -9.00 -10.25
CA ALA A 128 3.59 -9.65 -11.29
C ALA A 128 3.62 -11.17 -11.09
N CYS A 129 3.86 -11.62 -9.85
CA CYS A 129 3.85 -13.05 -9.51
C CYS A 129 2.46 -13.69 -9.66
N ALA A 130 1.38 -12.96 -9.34
CA ALA A 130 0.01 -13.45 -9.52
C ALA A 130 -0.30 -13.74 -11.00
N ALA A 131 0.11 -12.83 -11.89
CA ALA A 131 -0.18 -12.93 -13.31
C ALA A 131 0.81 -13.84 -14.07
N TYR A 132 2.08 -13.89 -13.67
CA TYR A 132 3.11 -14.63 -14.39
C TYR A 132 2.81 -16.13 -14.37
N ARG A 133 2.67 -16.71 -15.58
CA ARG A 133 2.21 -18.10 -15.79
C ARG A 133 0.92 -18.45 -15.02
N ARG A 134 0.04 -17.45 -14.85
CA ARG A 134 -1.25 -17.50 -14.15
C ARG A 134 -1.19 -17.77 -12.63
N SER A 135 0.00 -17.94 -12.08
CA SER A 135 0.31 -17.98 -10.64
C SER A 135 1.74 -18.48 -10.48
N THR A 136 2.60 -17.65 -9.89
CA THR A 136 3.99 -17.94 -9.53
C THR A 136 4.20 -17.65 -8.05
N ASN A 137 4.94 -18.52 -7.37
CA ASN A 137 5.23 -18.38 -5.95
C ASN A 137 6.10 -17.13 -5.70
N PHE A 138 6.00 -16.56 -4.51
CA PHE A 138 6.90 -15.49 -4.07
C PHE A 138 7.02 -15.46 -2.55
N ILE A 139 8.09 -14.86 -2.05
CA ILE A 139 8.38 -14.65 -0.63
C ILE A 139 8.50 -13.14 -0.40
N ARG A 140 7.92 -12.64 0.70
CA ARG A 140 8.00 -11.22 1.09
C ARG A 140 8.98 -11.00 2.23
N VAL A 141 9.72 -9.91 2.14
CA VAL A 141 10.54 -9.31 3.20
C VAL A 141 10.19 -7.82 3.28
N PRO A 142 9.12 -7.45 4.02
CA PRO A 142 8.75 -6.05 4.19
C PRO A 142 9.80 -5.23 4.94
N THR A 143 10.05 -3.99 4.48
CA THR A 143 11.09 -3.10 5.05
C THR A 143 10.56 -1.79 5.63
N THR A 144 9.25 -1.56 5.57
CA THR A 144 8.58 -0.35 6.09
C THR A 144 7.56 -0.75 7.16
N VAL A 145 7.15 0.20 8.02
CA VAL A 145 6.08 -0.08 9.01
C VAL A 145 4.82 -0.57 8.30
N ILE A 146 4.31 0.14 7.28
CA ILE A 146 3.15 -0.30 6.48
C ILE A 146 3.35 -1.71 5.91
N GLY A 147 4.54 -1.98 5.35
CA GLY A 147 4.87 -3.31 4.84
C GLY A 147 4.74 -4.39 5.91
N LEU A 148 5.33 -4.15 7.09
CA LEU A 148 5.43 -5.12 8.18
C LEU A 148 4.09 -5.44 8.83
N ILE A 149 3.21 -4.44 8.99
CA ILE A 149 1.98 -4.58 9.78
C ILE A 149 0.69 -4.63 8.96
N ASP A 150 0.73 -4.25 7.67
CA ASP A 150 -0.46 -4.20 6.81
C ASP A 150 -0.23 -4.80 5.42
N ALA A 151 0.52 -4.11 4.56
CA ALA A 151 0.59 -4.46 3.13
C ALA A 151 1.16 -5.86 2.87
N SER A 152 2.12 -6.32 3.69
CA SER A 152 2.62 -7.70 3.60
C SER A 152 1.89 -8.70 4.50
N VAL A 153 0.93 -8.25 5.30
CA VAL A 153 0.00 -9.12 6.05
C VAL A 153 -1.18 -9.51 5.15
N SER A 154 -1.66 -8.57 4.33
CA SER A 154 -2.68 -8.82 3.32
C SER A 154 -2.16 -9.71 2.17
N ILE A 155 -3.07 -10.38 1.46
CA ILE A 155 -2.78 -11.08 0.20
C ILE A 155 -3.16 -10.23 -1.03
N LYS A 156 -3.64 -9.00 -0.81
CA LYS A 156 -3.98 -8.06 -1.88
C LYS A 156 -2.71 -7.52 -2.51
N VAL A 157 -2.67 -7.55 -3.83
CA VAL A 157 -1.56 -7.04 -4.64
C VAL A 157 -2.15 -6.26 -5.81
N ALA A 158 -1.57 -5.12 -6.17
CA ALA A 158 -2.19 -4.23 -7.16
C ALA A 158 -1.23 -3.23 -7.81
N VAL A 159 -1.68 -2.65 -8.91
CA VAL A 159 -1.16 -1.43 -9.53
C VAL A 159 -2.29 -0.39 -9.69
N ASN A 160 -1.90 0.86 -9.80
CA ASN A 160 -2.80 1.95 -10.16
C ASN A 160 -3.10 1.91 -11.67
N TYR A 161 -4.29 2.36 -12.08
CA TYR A 161 -4.65 2.49 -13.49
C TYR A 161 -5.30 3.85 -13.75
N GLY A 162 -4.63 4.70 -14.54
CA GLY A 162 -4.98 6.12 -14.63
C GLY A 162 -4.94 6.79 -13.26
N ASN A 163 -6.00 7.51 -12.88
CA ASN A 163 -6.14 8.15 -11.57
C ASN A 163 -6.87 7.27 -10.54
N TYR A 164 -6.91 5.95 -10.75
CA TYR A 164 -7.59 5.02 -9.85
C TYR A 164 -6.58 4.18 -9.07
N LYS A 165 -6.57 4.36 -7.75
CA LYS A 165 -5.73 3.61 -6.81
C LYS A 165 -6.09 2.12 -6.82
N ASN A 166 -5.09 1.25 -6.87
CA ASN A 166 -5.20 -0.22 -6.76
C ASN A 166 -6.27 -0.86 -7.65
N ARG A 167 -6.51 -0.31 -8.85
CA ARG A 167 -7.62 -0.73 -9.71
C ARG A 167 -7.39 -2.08 -10.38
N LEU A 168 -6.14 -2.42 -10.71
CA LEU A 168 -5.78 -3.70 -11.30
C LEU A 168 -5.00 -4.49 -10.26
N GLY A 169 -5.42 -5.71 -9.97
CA GLY A 169 -4.79 -6.48 -8.89
C GLY A 169 -5.29 -7.91 -8.80
N ALA A 170 -4.85 -8.59 -7.74
CA ALA A 170 -5.23 -9.95 -7.41
C ALA A 170 -5.23 -10.17 -5.90
N TYR A 171 -5.90 -11.24 -5.47
CA TYR A 171 -5.69 -11.84 -4.15
C TYR A 171 -4.69 -12.99 -4.34
N HIS A 172 -3.41 -12.74 -4.05
CA HIS A 172 -2.32 -13.69 -4.30
C HIS A 172 -1.39 -13.74 -3.08
N ALA A 173 -1.50 -14.82 -2.31
CA ALA A 173 -0.71 -15.00 -1.10
C ALA A 173 0.76 -15.33 -1.43
N PRO A 174 1.74 -14.75 -0.73
CA PRO A 174 3.11 -15.27 -0.77
C PRO A 174 3.14 -16.67 -0.16
N ILE A 175 4.14 -17.47 -0.47
CA ILE A 175 4.34 -18.74 0.26
C ILE A 175 4.86 -18.48 1.69
N HIS A 176 5.56 -17.37 1.90
CA HIS A 176 6.12 -16.99 3.19
C HIS A 176 6.36 -15.48 3.29
N THR A 177 6.24 -14.91 4.49
CA THR A 177 6.62 -13.52 4.80
C THR A 177 7.55 -13.47 6.00
N PHE A 178 8.77 -12.96 5.81
CA PHE A 178 9.72 -12.73 6.91
C PHE A 178 9.55 -11.33 7.47
N LEU A 179 9.18 -11.23 8.74
CA LEU A 179 8.95 -9.97 9.45
C LEU A 179 10.21 -9.61 10.25
N ASP A 180 11.05 -8.78 9.65
CA ASP A 180 12.27 -8.26 10.26
C ASP A 180 12.12 -6.78 10.61
N PHE A 181 11.78 -6.51 11.86
CA PHE A 181 11.61 -5.14 12.34
C PHE A 181 12.94 -4.38 12.43
N THR A 182 14.10 -5.03 12.30
CA THR A 182 15.39 -4.33 12.34
C THR A 182 15.60 -3.40 11.12
N PHE A 183 14.85 -3.60 10.01
CA PHE A 183 14.81 -2.64 8.90
C PHE A 183 14.35 -1.25 9.33
N LEU A 184 13.52 -1.15 10.37
CA LEU A 184 13.04 0.14 10.86
C LEU A 184 14.18 1.03 11.36
N ARG A 185 15.37 0.50 11.68
CA ARG A 185 16.55 1.29 12.08
C ARG A 185 16.94 2.35 11.06
N THR A 186 16.85 2.03 9.77
CA THR A 186 17.23 2.95 8.68
C THR A 186 16.03 3.69 8.11
N LEU A 187 14.80 3.28 8.44
CA LEU A 187 13.59 3.89 7.90
C LEU A 187 13.49 5.38 8.30
N PRO A 188 13.14 6.29 7.38
CA PRO A 188 12.90 7.70 7.70
C PRO A 188 11.73 7.87 8.69
N ILE A 189 11.80 8.89 9.55
CA ILE A 189 10.74 9.16 10.55
C ILE A 189 9.39 9.42 9.89
N ALA A 190 9.35 10.12 8.75
CA ALA A 190 8.14 10.29 7.97
C ALA A 190 7.48 8.96 7.59
N GLN A 191 8.28 7.94 7.24
CA GLN A 191 7.79 6.61 6.89
C GLN A 191 7.37 5.77 8.11
N VAL A 192 8.02 5.97 9.26
CA VAL A 192 7.56 5.41 10.54
C VAL A 192 6.19 5.95 10.90
N ARG A 193 6.03 7.28 10.83
CA ARG A 193 4.75 7.98 11.06
C ARG A 193 3.67 7.54 10.08
N ASN A 194 4.03 7.44 8.80
CA ASN A 194 3.15 6.96 7.74
C ASN A 194 2.50 5.62 8.10
N GLY A 195 3.29 4.63 8.57
CA GLY A 195 2.74 3.34 9.00
C GLY A 195 2.10 3.33 10.38
N PHE A 196 2.41 4.29 11.26
CA PHE A 196 1.74 4.42 12.56
C PHE A 196 0.23 4.63 12.40
N ALA A 197 -0.21 5.28 11.31
CA ALA A 197 -1.62 5.48 10.99
C ALA A 197 -2.39 4.16 10.88
N GLU A 198 -1.80 3.12 10.29
CA GLU A 198 -2.45 1.81 10.13
C GLU A 198 -2.61 1.05 11.45
N LEU A 199 -1.69 1.26 12.40
CA LEU A 199 -1.85 0.75 13.75
C LEU A 199 -2.97 1.49 14.50
N ILE A 200 -3.13 2.80 14.30
CA ILE A 200 -4.30 3.53 14.83
C ILE A 200 -5.60 3.00 14.20
N LYS A 201 -5.61 2.74 12.88
CA LYS A 201 -6.77 2.20 12.16
C LYS A 201 -7.28 0.93 12.82
N ILE A 202 -6.42 -0.08 12.93
CA ILE A 202 -6.87 -1.37 13.46
C ILE A 202 -7.19 -1.29 14.95
N SER A 203 -6.36 -0.60 15.74
CA SER A 203 -6.53 -0.57 17.19
C SER A 203 -7.75 0.24 17.66
N SER A 204 -8.08 1.33 16.96
CA SER A 204 -9.27 2.12 17.27
C SER A 204 -10.58 1.41 16.95
N CYS A 205 -10.59 0.40 16.07
CA CYS A 205 -11.79 -0.35 15.68
C CYS A 205 -11.83 -1.82 16.12
N ALA A 206 -10.70 -2.39 16.58
CA ALA A 206 -10.65 -3.82 16.91
C ALA A 206 -9.73 -4.18 18.09
N HIS A 207 -8.87 -3.27 18.57
CA HIS A 207 -7.88 -3.65 19.60
C HIS A 207 -7.54 -2.51 20.58
N ARG A 208 -8.36 -2.36 21.63
CA ARG A 208 -8.24 -1.26 22.60
C ARG A 208 -6.89 -1.21 23.34
N GLU A 209 -6.29 -2.36 23.65
CA GLU A 209 -5.01 -2.39 24.36
C GLU A 209 -3.84 -1.85 23.51
N VAL A 210 -3.72 -2.28 22.25
CA VAL A 210 -2.80 -1.69 21.28
C VAL A 210 -3.02 -0.18 21.18
N PHE A 211 -4.28 0.28 21.10
CA PHE A 211 -4.58 1.71 21.06
C PHE A 211 -4.04 2.43 22.30
N ASN A 212 -4.23 1.86 23.50
CA ASN A 212 -3.74 2.44 24.75
C ASN A 212 -2.21 2.52 24.77
N LEU A 213 -1.50 1.53 24.24
CA LEU A 213 -0.03 1.53 24.17
C LEU A 213 0.50 2.52 23.13
N LEU A 214 -0.13 2.62 21.95
CA LEU A 214 0.18 3.65 20.96
C LEU A 214 0.02 5.05 21.55
N ASP A 215 -1.06 5.29 22.30
CA ASP A 215 -1.32 6.56 22.97
C ASP A 215 -0.31 6.86 24.09
N LYS A 216 0.03 5.86 24.90
CA LYS A 216 1.00 5.99 25.99
C LYS A 216 2.42 6.31 25.48
N TYR A 217 2.86 5.64 24.40
CA TYR A 217 4.25 5.72 23.93
C TYR A 217 4.43 6.46 22.59
N CYS A 218 3.41 7.15 22.09
CA CYS A 218 3.32 7.75 20.76
C CYS A 218 4.64 8.34 20.22
N GLU A 219 5.13 9.42 20.82
CA GLU A 219 6.33 10.14 20.36
C GLU A 219 7.56 9.23 20.44
N LYS A 220 7.71 8.48 21.54
CA LYS A 220 8.83 7.56 21.73
C LYS A 220 8.86 6.46 20.66
N LEU A 221 7.71 5.88 20.29
CA LEU A 221 7.63 4.86 19.24
C LEU A 221 8.03 5.43 17.89
N ILE A 222 7.63 6.67 17.57
CA ILE A 222 7.98 7.30 16.30
C ILE A 222 9.46 7.66 16.27
N ASP A 223 9.96 8.39 17.27
CA ASP A 223 11.33 8.91 17.31
C ASP A 223 12.38 7.79 17.40
N SER A 224 12.06 6.69 18.12
CA SER A 224 12.93 5.52 18.24
C SER A 224 12.72 4.47 17.16
N LYS A 225 11.84 4.73 16.18
CA LYS A 225 11.53 3.81 15.08
C LYS A 225 11.06 2.44 15.59
N PHE A 226 10.05 2.45 16.45
CA PHE A 226 9.54 1.29 17.20
C PHE A 226 10.62 0.60 18.04
N ALA A 227 11.35 1.39 18.81
CA ALA A 227 12.43 0.93 19.70
C ALA A 227 13.57 0.18 18.98
N ARG A 228 13.80 0.51 17.71
CA ARG A 228 14.89 -0.06 16.91
C ARG A 228 16.11 0.86 16.87
N ALA A 229 15.94 2.15 17.12
CA ALA A 229 17.05 3.07 17.30
C ALA A 229 17.88 2.70 18.54
N ASP A 230 19.18 3.00 18.47
CA ASP A 230 20.13 2.69 19.55
C ASP A 230 19.76 3.48 20.82
N GLY A 231 19.91 2.85 22.00
CA GLY A 231 19.58 3.46 23.29
C GLY A 231 18.10 3.39 23.71
N SER A 232 17.24 2.71 22.94
CA SER A 232 15.85 2.45 23.33
C SER A 232 15.78 1.59 24.59
N SER A 233 14.83 1.89 25.50
CA SER A 233 14.64 1.10 26.72
C SER A 233 14.00 -0.26 26.41
N GLU A 234 14.29 -1.25 27.26
CA GLU A 234 13.68 -2.58 27.16
C GLU A 234 12.15 -2.53 27.28
N GLU A 235 11.61 -1.67 28.16
CA GLU A 235 10.17 -1.46 28.28
C GLU A 235 9.54 -0.98 26.96
N LEU A 236 10.18 -0.03 26.27
CA LEU A 236 9.68 0.49 25.00
C LEU A 236 9.80 -0.57 23.90
N ARG A 237 10.86 -1.39 23.93
CA ARG A 237 11.05 -2.51 23.01
C ARG A 237 9.96 -3.55 23.15
N GLN A 238 9.65 -3.96 24.38
CA GLN A 238 8.56 -4.90 24.67
C GLN A 238 7.20 -4.33 24.24
N ALA A 239 6.95 -3.04 24.51
CA ALA A 239 5.72 -2.39 24.06
C ALA A 239 5.62 -2.34 22.52
N ALA A 240 6.69 -1.99 21.83
CA ALA A 240 6.74 -1.96 20.37
C ALA A 240 6.51 -3.35 19.77
N ASP A 241 7.14 -4.39 20.32
CA ASP A 241 7.02 -5.76 19.83
C ASP A 241 5.61 -6.30 20.05
N PHE A 242 5.00 -6.02 21.21
CA PHE A 242 3.60 -6.34 21.49
C PHE A 242 2.64 -5.62 20.54
N ILE A 243 2.78 -4.30 20.36
CA ILE A 243 1.94 -3.50 19.45
C ILE A 243 1.95 -4.06 18.04
N ASN A 244 3.14 -4.36 17.52
CA ASN A 244 3.30 -4.85 16.16
C ASN A 244 2.76 -6.28 16.02
N HIS A 245 3.05 -7.16 16.97
CA HIS A 245 2.55 -8.54 16.99
C HIS A 245 1.01 -8.58 17.03
N GLU A 246 0.39 -7.91 18.00
CA GLU A 246 -1.06 -7.91 18.16
C GLU A 246 -1.77 -7.17 17.03
N GLY A 247 -1.17 -6.10 16.49
CA GLY A 247 -1.69 -5.43 15.30
C GLY A 247 -1.76 -6.37 14.09
N ILE A 248 -0.69 -7.12 13.82
CA ILE A 248 -0.66 -8.12 12.74
C ILE A 248 -1.67 -9.23 13.01
N TYR A 249 -1.71 -9.75 14.23
CA TYR A 249 -2.58 -10.86 14.59
C TYR A 249 -4.06 -10.47 14.51
N GLU A 250 -4.44 -9.26 14.95
CA GLU A 250 -5.79 -8.72 14.80
C GLU A 250 -6.17 -8.61 13.32
N MET A 251 -5.27 -8.12 12.47
CA MET A 251 -5.53 -8.01 11.03
C MET A 251 -5.78 -9.40 10.41
N LEU A 252 -4.98 -10.39 10.79
CA LEU A 252 -5.15 -11.77 10.32
C LEU A 252 -6.47 -12.37 10.79
N LYS A 253 -6.90 -12.15 12.04
CA LYS A 253 -8.21 -12.61 12.55
C LYS A 253 -9.36 -12.03 11.74
N LEU A 254 -9.26 -10.76 11.33
CA LEU A 254 -10.30 -10.07 10.56
C LEU A 254 -10.33 -10.49 9.09
N GLU A 255 -9.18 -10.70 8.46
CA GLU A 255 -9.09 -10.94 7.01
C GLU A 255 -9.10 -12.43 6.62
N THR A 256 -8.57 -13.34 7.46
CA THR A 256 -8.49 -14.78 7.13
C THR A 256 -9.85 -15.42 6.81
N PRO A 257 -10.96 -15.08 7.49
CA PRO A 257 -12.28 -15.59 7.12
C PRO A 257 -12.83 -15.01 5.81
N ASN A 258 -12.17 -14.01 5.23
CA ASN A 258 -12.68 -13.18 4.14
C ASN A 258 -11.59 -12.77 3.13
N LEU A 259 -10.66 -13.68 2.80
CA LEU A 259 -9.47 -13.40 2.01
C LEU A 259 -9.72 -12.85 0.60
N HIS A 260 -10.90 -13.11 0.02
CA HIS A 260 -11.32 -12.58 -1.28
C HIS A 260 -12.33 -11.43 -1.16
N GLU A 261 -12.52 -10.87 0.04
CA GLU A 261 -13.42 -9.76 0.33
C GLU A 261 -14.86 -9.99 -0.15
N ILE A 262 -15.34 -11.24 -0.06
CA ILE A 262 -16.74 -11.59 -0.37
C ILE A 262 -17.69 -10.88 0.61
N GLY A 263 -17.32 -10.83 1.89
CA GLY A 263 -17.93 -9.98 2.89
C GLY A 263 -17.41 -8.54 2.77
N LEU A 264 -18.30 -7.57 2.59
CA LEU A 264 -17.91 -6.17 2.33
C LEU A 264 -17.96 -5.27 3.58
N ASP A 265 -18.48 -5.77 4.70
CA ASP A 265 -18.41 -5.10 6.01
C ASP A 265 -17.05 -5.39 6.65
N ARG A 266 -16.06 -4.56 6.28
CA ARG A 266 -14.64 -4.81 6.59
C ARG A 266 -14.12 -3.79 7.59
N VAL A 267 -13.79 -4.26 8.79
CA VAL A 267 -13.28 -3.41 9.89
C VAL A 267 -12.00 -2.68 9.48
N ILE A 268 -11.08 -3.38 8.80
CA ILE A 268 -9.81 -2.79 8.35
C ILE A 268 -9.97 -1.81 7.17
N ALA A 269 -11.20 -1.56 6.71
CA ALA A 269 -11.51 -0.51 5.72
C ALA A 269 -11.83 0.85 6.38
N TYR A 270 -11.74 0.96 7.71
CA TYR A 270 -11.72 2.25 8.40
C TYR A 270 -10.58 3.13 7.85
N GLY A 271 -10.86 4.42 7.63
CA GLY A 271 -9.92 5.33 6.99
C GLY A 271 -9.75 5.13 5.48
N HIS A 272 -10.49 4.23 4.84
CA HIS A 272 -10.37 3.88 3.42
C HIS A 272 -11.67 4.10 2.63
N THR A 273 -12.48 5.08 3.03
CA THR A 273 -13.74 5.42 2.37
C THR A 273 -13.53 6.55 1.36
N TRP A 274 -12.90 7.64 1.78
CA TRP A 274 -12.59 8.81 0.97
C TRP A 274 -11.09 8.95 0.70
N SER A 275 -10.23 8.39 1.55
CA SER A 275 -8.77 8.46 1.38
C SER A 275 -8.25 7.95 0.04
N PRO A 276 -8.79 6.90 -0.62
CA PRO A 276 -8.23 6.44 -1.90
C PRO A 276 -8.33 7.49 -3.01
N LEU A 277 -9.35 8.35 -2.97
CA LEU A 277 -9.47 9.49 -3.85
C LEU A 277 -8.59 10.65 -3.36
N HIS A 278 -8.73 11.03 -2.09
CA HIS A 278 -8.08 12.20 -1.51
C HIS A 278 -6.55 12.11 -1.54
N GLU A 279 -5.98 10.91 -1.39
CA GLU A 279 -4.54 10.67 -1.46
C GLU A 279 -3.91 11.18 -2.78
N LEU A 280 -4.66 11.09 -3.87
CA LEU A 280 -4.22 11.43 -5.23
C LEU A 280 -4.72 12.79 -5.72
N VAL A 281 -5.54 13.51 -4.94
CA VAL A 281 -6.09 14.81 -5.32
C VAL A 281 -5.03 15.92 -5.33
N PRO A 282 -4.13 16.03 -4.34
CA PRO A 282 -3.06 17.03 -4.37
C PRO A 282 -2.06 16.76 -5.50
N SER A 283 -1.44 17.81 -6.04
CA SER A 283 -0.47 17.70 -7.16
C SER A 283 0.73 16.80 -6.83
N THR A 284 1.16 16.88 -5.57
CA THR A 284 2.05 15.92 -4.94
C THR A 284 1.19 15.04 -4.04
N PRO A 285 1.07 13.73 -4.30
CA PRO A 285 0.22 12.86 -3.50
C PRO A 285 0.54 12.96 -2.01
N LEU A 286 -0.48 12.74 -1.18
CA LEU A 286 -0.23 12.53 0.25
C LEU A 286 0.45 11.17 0.44
N ARG A 287 1.29 11.07 1.48
CA ARG A 287 1.66 9.76 2.00
C ARG A 287 0.39 9.05 2.47
N HIS A 288 0.29 7.76 2.17
CA HIS A 288 -0.91 6.95 2.43
C HIS A 288 -1.48 7.12 3.85
N GLY A 289 -0.62 7.00 4.87
CA GLY A 289 -0.93 7.19 6.28
C GLY A 289 -1.55 8.53 6.61
N HIS A 290 -1.16 9.61 5.91
CA HIS A 290 -1.75 10.93 6.06
C HIS A 290 -3.14 11.01 5.41
N ALA A 291 -3.34 10.40 4.24
CA ALA A 291 -4.65 10.35 3.61
C ALA A 291 -5.67 9.54 4.44
N ILE A 292 -5.27 8.38 4.96
CA ILE A 292 -6.16 7.56 5.80
C ILE A 292 -6.43 8.21 7.16
N SER A 293 -5.48 8.95 7.73
CA SER A 293 -5.70 9.64 9.02
C SER A 293 -6.69 10.79 8.93
N ILE A 294 -6.72 11.52 7.80
CA ILE A 294 -7.75 12.53 7.53
C ILE A 294 -9.13 11.87 7.46
N ASP A 295 -9.26 10.77 6.70
CA ASP A 295 -10.50 10.00 6.60
C ASP A 295 -10.95 9.48 7.97
N MET A 296 -10.05 8.85 8.73
CA MET A 296 -10.33 8.36 10.08
C MET A 296 -10.76 9.47 11.04
N ALA A 297 -10.05 10.61 11.04
CA ALA A 297 -10.34 11.71 11.94
C ALA A 297 -11.70 12.36 11.63
N TYR A 298 -12.01 12.56 10.35
CA TYR A 298 -13.33 13.01 9.91
C TYR A 298 -14.42 11.99 10.29
N SER A 299 -14.19 10.71 10.03
CA SER A 299 -15.08 9.61 10.40
C SER A 299 -15.34 9.55 11.91
N ALA A 300 -14.33 9.82 12.74
CA ALA A 300 -14.47 9.90 14.19
C ALA A 300 -15.34 11.09 14.62
N THR A 301 -15.24 12.25 13.95
CA THR A 301 -16.14 13.39 14.19
C THR A 301 -17.58 13.08 13.79
N LEU A 302 -17.79 12.32 12.71
CA LEU A 302 -19.12 11.84 12.32
C LEU A 302 -19.68 10.85 13.34
N ALA A 303 -18.88 9.88 13.79
CA ALA A 303 -19.27 8.90 14.81
C ALA A 303 -19.61 9.56 16.15
N HIS A 304 -18.81 10.54 16.58
CA HIS A 304 -19.07 11.39 17.75
C HIS A 304 -20.38 12.17 17.61
N SER A 305 -20.63 12.78 16.44
CA SER A 305 -21.88 13.49 16.17
C SER A 305 -23.12 12.59 16.21
N ARG A 306 -22.94 11.26 16.08
CA ARG A 306 -24.00 10.24 16.21
C ARG A 306 -24.05 9.58 17.59
N GLY A 307 -23.25 10.03 18.56
CA GLY A 307 -23.19 9.46 19.91
C GLY A 307 -22.53 8.09 19.99
N LEU A 308 -21.79 7.67 18.96
CA LEU A 308 -21.07 6.39 18.93
C LEU A 308 -19.70 6.46 19.62
N LEU A 309 -19.17 7.68 19.76
CA LEU A 309 -18.01 7.98 20.58
C LEU A 309 -18.40 9.00 21.64
N SER A 310 -17.89 8.83 22.85
CA SER A 310 -17.94 9.86 23.88
C SER A 310 -17.00 11.03 23.54
N ASP A 311 -17.21 12.20 24.17
CA ASP A 311 -16.32 13.36 24.05
C ASP A 311 -14.87 12.99 24.39
N ALA A 312 -14.68 12.19 25.44
CA ALA A 312 -13.36 11.76 25.89
C ALA A 312 -12.67 10.86 24.85
N GLU A 313 -13.41 9.93 24.23
CA GLU A 313 -12.85 9.03 23.21
C GLU A 313 -12.53 9.76 21.91
N HIS A 314 -13.42 10.64 21.46
CA HIS A 314 -13.20 11.46 20.28
C HIS A 314 -11.97 12.36 20.44
N ALA A 315 -11.89 13.10 21.55
CA ALA A 315 -10.75 13.95 21.85
C ALA A 315 -9.45 13.14 21.96
N ARG A 316 -9.48 11.97 22.58
CA ARG A 316 -8.32 11.09 22.73
C ARG A 316 -7.80 10.57 21.39
N LEU A 317 -8.69 10.13 20.49
CA LEU A 317 -8.31 9.68 19.15
C LEU A 317 -7.70 10.81 18.31
N LEU A 318 -8.33 11.98 18.27
CA LEU A 318 -7.79 13.14 17.54
C LEU A 318 -6.45 13.63 18.13
N THR A 319 -6.30 13.60 19.45
CA THR A 319 -5.05 13.96 20.12
C THR A 319 -3.93 12.98 19.78
N LEU A 320 -4.23 11.68 19.65
CA LEU A 320 -3.25 10.68 19.20
C LEU A 320 -2.76 10.98 17.78
N PHE A 321 -3.66 11.26 16.83
CA PHE A 321 -3.26 11.67 15.47
C PHE A 321 -2.36 12.92 15.51
N SER A 322 -2.75 13.93 16.30
CA SER A 322 -1.99 15.18 16.45
C SER A 322 -0.57 14.96 16.99
N ARG A 323 -0.44 14.15 18.05
CA ARG A 323 0.83 13.82 18.71
C ARG A 323 1.72 12.97 17.81
N ALA A 324 1.12 12.05 17.05
CA ALA A 324 1.83 11.27 16.04
C ALA A 324 2.35 12.16 14.89
N GLY A 325 1.87 13.39 14.75
CA GLY A 325 2.16 14.28 13.63
C GLY A 325 1.43 13.89 12.35
N LEU A 326 0.41 13.04 12.44
CA LEU A 326 -0.43 12.65 11.31
C LEU A 326 -1.37 13.79 10.92
N SER A 327 -1.82 13.78 9.66
CA SER A 327 -2.80 14.75 9.19
C SER A 327 -4.17 14.40 9.76
N ILE A 328 -4.79 15.36 10.41
CA ILE A 328 -6.17 15.27 10.90
C ILE A 328 -7.10 15.96 9.91
N ASP A 329 -6.59 17.01 9.25
CA ASP A 329 -7.30 17.75 8.20
C ASP A 329 -6.41 18.09 7.02
N HIS A 330 -7.06 18.44 5.90
CA HIS A 330 -6.42 18.97 4.71
C HIS A 330 -7.33 19.95 3.96
N PRO A 331 -6.82 21.06 3.39
CA PRO A 331 -7.65 22.07 2.72
C PRO A 331 -8.51 21.50 1.58
N GLN A 332 -7.98 20.58 0.80
CA GLN A 332 -8.70 19.89 -0.29
C GLN A 332 -9.54 18.69 0.17
N PHE A 333 -9.62 18.37 1.46
CA PHE A 333 -10.63 17.43 1.97
C PHE A 333 -11.92 18.22 2.22
N ASP A 334 -12.73 18.34 1.18
CA ASP A 334 -13.89 19.22 1.09
C ASP A 334 -15.16 18.48 0.62
N GLU A 335 -16.24 19.22 0.36
CA GLU A 335 -17.51 18.64 -0.09
C GLU A 335 -17.38 17.89 -1.43
N ASP A 336 -16.52 18.33 -2.36
CA ASP A 336 -16.31 17.65 -3.65
C ASP A 336 -15.64 16.28 -3.44
N VAL A 337 -14.63 16.22 -2.57
CA VAL A 337 -13.98 14.95 -2.21
C VAL A 337 -14.96 14.01 -1.52
N LEU A 338 -15.82 14.51 -0.62
CA LEU A 338 -16.86 13.70 0.00
C LEU A 338 -17.86 13.17 -1.02
N ASP A 339 -18.36 14.01 -1.93
CA ASP A 339 -19.35 13.62 -2.94
C ASP A 339 -18.76 12.57 -3.91
N ARG A 340 -17.58 12.85 -4.48
CA ARG A 340 -16.92 11.96 -5.44
C ARG A 340 -16.40 10.69 -4.80
N GLY A 341 -15.82 10.79 -3.60
CA GLY A 341 -15.34 9.63 -2.84
C GLY A 341 -16.49 8.71 -2.44
N THR A 342 -17.61 9.27 -1.98
CA THR A 342 -18.83 8.50 -1.67
C THR A 342 -19.37 7.80 -2.92
N ALA A 343 -19.48 8.51 -4.05
CA ALA A 343 -19.96 7.90 -5.29
C ALA A 343 -19.05 6.76 -5.79
N ALA A 344 -17.73 6.89 -5.62
CA ALA A 344 -16.78 5.85 -5.97
C ALA A 344 -16.86 4.65 -5.02
N ILE A 345 -16.88 4.88 -3.71
CA ILE A 345 -16.85 3.80 -2.72
C ILE A 345 -18.16 3.00 -2.71
N LEU A 346 -19.31 3.61 -3.00
CA LEU A 346 -20.58 2.91 -3.19
C LEU A 346 -20.49 1.86 -4.31
N LYS A 347 -19.80 2.17 -5.40
CA LYS A 347 -19.58 1.20 -6.49
C LYS A 347 -18.66 0.06 -6.04
N THR A 348 -17.61 0.40 -5.30
CA THR A 348 -16.65 -0.58 -4.77
C THR A 348 -17.25 -1.50 -3.71
N ARG A 349 -18.21 -1.01 -2.91
CA ARG A 349 -18.82 -1.70 -1.76
C ARG A 349 -20.24 -2.20 -2.02
N ASP A 350 -20.57 -2.41 -3.30
CA ASP A 350 -21.81 -3.00 -3.79
C ASP A 350 -23.08 -2.25 -3.33
N GLY A 351 -23.12 -0.96 -3.64
CA GLY A 351 -24.28 -0.08 -3.43
C GLY A 351 -24.48 0.43 -2.00
N LYS A 352 -23.62 0.02 -1.05
CA LYS A 352 -23.69 0.44 0.36
C LYS A 352 -22.43 1.16 0.79
N LEU A 353 -22.56 2.17 1.67
CA LEU A 353 -21.42 2.94 2.13
C LEU A 353 -20.47 2.09 2.99
N ARG A 354 -21.04 1.31 3.92
CA ARG A 354 -20.34 0.44 4.88
C ARG A 354 -19.18 1.18 5.55
N LEU A 355 -19.46 2.40 5.99
CA LEU A 355 -18.46 3.24 6.65
C LEU A 355 -18.16 2.64 8.02
N ALA A 356 -17.00 1.99 8.12
CA ALA A 356 -16.46 1.53 9.38
C ALA A 356 -16.16 2.75 10.26
N VAL A 357 -16.64 2.73 11.50
CA VAL A 357 -16.32 3.72 12.53
C VAL A 357 -16.15 3.05 13.88
N PRO A 358 -15.32 3.61 14.78
CA PRO A 358 -15.20 3.10 16.13
C PRO A 358 -16.50 3.29 16.94
N ASN A 359 -16.92 2.25 17.65
CA ASN A 359 -18.09 2.26 18.55
C ASN A 359 -18.03 1.11 19.58
N PRO A 360 -17.60 1.37 20.82
CA PRO A 360 -16.72 2.48 21.24
C PRO A 360 -15.29 2.28 20.68
N LEU A 361 -14.30 3.06 21.11
CA LEU A 361 -12.90 2.79 20.67
C LEU A 361 -12.48 1.36 21.06
N GLY A 362 -11.88 0.66 20.11
CA GLY A 362 -11.51 -0.76 20.18
C GLY A 362 -12.57 -1.72 19.61
N SER A 363 -13.70 -1.20 19.13
CA SER A 363 -14.79 -1.95 18.48
C SER A 363 -15.31 -1.17 17.28
N CYS A 364 -15.98 -1.85 16.34
CA CYS A 364 -16.38 -1.27 15.06
C CYS A 364 -17.89 -1.41 14.83
N THR A 365 -18.49 -0.42 14.18
CA THR A 365 -19.80 -0.54 13.53
C THR A 365 -19.75 -0.01 12.10
N PHE A 366 -20.76 -0.31 11.29
CA PHE A 366 -20.82 0.08 9.87
C PHE A 366 -22.03 0.97 9.61
N LEU A 367 -21.78 2.18 9.12
CA LEU A 367 -22.84 3.14 8.77
C LEU A 367 -23.16 3.06 7.28
N ASN A 368 -24.46 2.93 6.98
CA ASN A 368 -25.00 2.93 5.62
C ASN A 368 -25.95 4.09 5.36
N ASP A 369 -26.46 4.69 6.42
CA ASP A 369 -27.51 5.71 6.44
C ASP A 369 -26.92 7.10 6.70
N VAL A 370 -25.80 7.44 6.05
CA VAL A 370 -25.15 8.75 6.16
C VAL A 370 -25.58 9.61 4.98
N SER A 371 -26.46 10.59 5.22
CA SER A 371 -26.91 11.50 4.17
C SER A 371 -25.80 12.48 3.76
N ARG A 372 -25.93 13.09 2.58
CA ARG A 372 -25.02 14.18 2.16
C ARG A 372 -25.00 15.32 3.18
N ASP A 373 -26.16 15.70 3.70
CA ASP A 373 -26.28 16.77 4.68
C ASP A 373 -25.58 16.43 6.01
N ASP A 374 -25.68 15.17 6.47
CA ASP A 374 -24.94 14.69 7.65
C ASP A 374 -23.43 14.79 7.43
N MET A 375 -22.95 14.38 6.25
CA MET A 375 -21.53 14.45 5.89
C MET A 375 -21.03 15.90 5.87
N VAL A 376 -21.75 16.80 5.21
CA VAL A 376 -21.39 18.23 5.14
C VAL A 376 -21.43 18.88 6.52
N LEU A 377 -22.41 18.54 7.36
CA LEU A 377 -22.49 19.06 8.73
C LEU A 377 -21.32 18.55 9.59
N ALA A 378 -21.00 17.26 9.51
CA ALA A 378 -19.85 16.68 10.20
C ALA A 378 -18.54 17.30 9.72
N LEU A 379 -18.41 17.58 8.41
CA LEU A 379 -17.23 18.24 7.84
C LEU A 379 -17.07 19.64 8.41
N LYS A 380 -18.14 20.45 8.46
CA LYS A 380 -18.10 21.80 9.06
C LYS A 380 -17.68 21.77 10.52
N LYS A 381 -18.23 20.83 11.30
CA LYS A 381 -17.82 20.63 12.71
C LYS A 381 -16.35 20.22 12.82
N HIS A 382 -15.91 19.29 11.98
CA HIS A 382 -14.53 18.83 11.94
C HIS A 382 -13.58 19.98 11.64
N LYS A 383 -13.78 20.71 10.53
CA LYS A 383 -12.99 21.89 10.15
C LYS A 383 -12.93 22.96 11.24
N ALA A 384 -14.06 23.22 11.92
CA ALA A 384 -14.10 24.19 13.01
C ALA A 384 -13.26 23.74 14.22
N LEU A 385 -13.34 22.45 14.58
CA LEU A 385 -12.55 21.86 15.65
C LEU A 385 -11.05 21.87 15.34
N MET A 386 -10.66 21.63 14.09
CA MET A 386 -9.25 21.57 13.69
C MET A 386 -8.49 22.86 13.91
N LYS A 387 -9.17 24.02 13.90
CA LYS A 387 -8.58 25.32 14.24
C LYS A 387 -8.01 25.40 15.66
N SER A 388 -8.45 24.54 16.59
CA SER A 388 -7.89 24.48 17.94
C SER A 388 -6.79 23.43 18.12
N TYR A 389 -6.52 22.61 17.09
CA TYR A 389 -5.45 21.62 17.13
C TYR A 389 -4.13 22.20 16.61
N PRO A 390 -2.97 21.69 17.05
CA PRO A 390 -1.67 22.07 16.50
C PRO A 390 -1.66 21.99 14.96
N ARG A 391 -1.06 23.00 14.32
CA ARG A 391 -0.95 23.13 12.86
C ARG A 391 -2.30 23.16 12.13
N GLU A 392 -3.36 23.54 12.85
CA GLU A 392 -4.74 23.53 12.34
C GLU A 392 -5.16 22.16 11.76
N GLY A 393 -4.62 21.07 12.34
CA GLY A 393 -4.86 19.70 11.87
C GLY A 393 -3.93 19.22 10.74
N ALA A 394 -3.03 20.06 10.22
CA ALA A 394 -2.04 19.62 9.23
C ALA A 394 -0.99 18.66 9.82
N GLY A 395 -0.60 17.65 9.04
CA GLY A 395 0.44 16.68 9.42
C GLY A 395 1.86 17.17 9.16
N LEU A 396 2.83 16.52 9.80
CA LEU A 396 4.26 16.69 9.54
C LEU A 396 4.67 15.79 8.38
N GLU A 397 5.37 16.35 7.38
CA GLU A 397 5.89 15.58 6.23
C GLU A 397 4.76 14.80 5.51
N ALA A 398 3.62 15.45 5.28
CA ALA A 398 2.41 14.76 4.82
C ALA A 398 2.45 14.28 3.36
N TYR A 399 3.34 14.83 2.53
CA TYR A 399 3.41 14.59 1.09
C TYR A 399 4.57 13.68 0.74
N VAL A 400 4.44 12.93 -0.36
CA VAL A 400 5.57 12.16 -0.89
C VAL A 400 6.70 13.08 -1.39
N ASP A 401 7.94 12.68 -1.15
CA ASP A 401 9.17 13.35 -1.55
C ASP A 401 10.18 12.36 -2.17
N GLY A 402 11.40 12.82 -2.44
CA GLY A 402 12.45 11.99 -3.06
C GLY A 402 12.82 10.73 -2.26
N SER A 403 12.65 10.75 -0.95
CA SER A 403 12.94 9.60 -0.07
C SER A 403 11.94 8.46 -0.26
N ASP A 404 10.73 8.75 -0.75
CA ASP A 404 9.69 7.75 -0.97
C ASP A 404 9.78 7.04 -2.33
N THR A 405 10.65 7.53 -3.22
CA THR A 405 10.57 7.19 -4.65
C THR A 405 11.84 6.60 -5.23
N GLY A 406 12.94 6.58 -4.46
CA GLY A 406 14.24 6.08 -4.92
C GLY A 406 14.89 6.98 -5.98
N TYR A 407 14.55 8.28 -6.02
CA TYR A 407 15.11 9.31 -6.91
C TYR A 407 16.02 10.30 -6.16
N ALA A 408 16.72 9.88 -5.10
CA ALA A 408 17.63 10.76 -4.36
C ALA A 408 18.81 11.29 -5.22
N ASP A 409 19.14 10.60 -6.33
CA ASP A 409 20.29 10.87 -7.19
C ASP A 409 19.99 11.69 -8.46
N LEU A 410 18.79 12.25 -8.60
CA LEU A 410 18.59 13.32 -9.60
C LEU A 410 18.86 14.64 -8.90
N GLU A 411 19.96 15.30 -9.30
CA GLU A 411 20.23 16.70 -8.98
C GLU A 411 18.92 17.47 -8.96
N THR A 412 18.59 17.96 -7.77
CA THR A 412 17.43 18.79 -7.52
C THR A 412 17.68 20.14 -8.20
N GLU A 413 17.57 20.18 -9.53
CA GLU A 413 17.33 21.43 -10.23
C GLU A 413 15.94 21.93 -9.85
N ASN A 414 15.92 22.75 -8.79
CA ASN A 414 14.95 23.78 -8.49
C ASN A 414 13.47 23.40 -8.66
N LEU A 415 12.95 22.58 -7.74
CA LEU A 415 11.61 22.81 -7.22
C LEU A 415 11.73 23.65 -5.94
N SER A 416 12.19 24.89 -6.10
CA SER A 416 12.21 25.84 -4.99
C SER A 416 10.78 26.23 -4.64
N VAL A 417 10.44 25.95 -3.39
CA VAL A 417 9.31 26.49 -2.64
C VAL A 417 9.43 28.02 -2.61
N MET A 418 8.93 28.73 -3.63
CA MET A 418 8.55 30.15 -3.61
C MET A 418 7.88 30.48 -4.95
N ASP A 419 6.56 30.21 -5.08
CA ASP A 419 5.67 30.91 -6.02
C ASP A 419 4.18 30.53 -5.85
N THR A 420 3.75 30.16 -4.64
CA THR A 420 2.32 29.90 -4.35
C THR A 420 1.61 31.05 -3.65
N VAL A 421 2.14 32.27 -3.76
CA VAL A 421 1.48 33.47 -3.23
C VAL A 421 1.64 34.60 -4.24
N MET A 422 0.49 34.99 -4.83
CA MET A 422 0.24 36.14 -5.72
C MET A 422 0.39 35.86 -7.22
N GLY A 423 -0.75 35.77 -7.91
CA GLY A 423 -0.78 35.64 -9.36
C GLY A 423 -2.16 35.88 -9.96
N ASN A 424 -2.63 37.13 -9.86
CA ASN A 424 -3.67 37.66 -10.74
C ASN A 424 -3.34 37.37 -12.21
N GLY A 425 -4.39 37.11 -12.99
CA GLY A 425 -4.29 36.60 -14.35
C GLY A 425 -3.45 37.44 -15.31
N TYR A 426 -2.76 36.74 -16.21
CA TYR A 426 -2.51 37.20 -17.58
C TYR A 426 -2.36 35.97 -18.47
N ALA A 427 -3.15 35.95 -19.55
CA ALA A 427 -3.16 34.90 -20.57
C ALA A 427 -1.85 34.90 -21.38
N LEU A 428 -1.22 33.74 -21.54
CA LEU A 428 -0.10 33.53 -22.45
C LEU A 428 -0.53 32.70 -23.67
N LYS A 429 -0.65 33.39 -24.81
CA LYS A 429 -0.84 32.83 -26.15
C LYS A 429 0.38 31.98 -26.54
N ARG A 430 0.15 30.72 -26.95
CA ARG A 430 1.16 29.90 -27.65
C ARG A 430 1.38 30.44 -29.07
N LYS A 431 2.62 30.83 -29.39
CA LYS A 431 3.11 31.03 -30.76
C LYS A 431 3.79 29.74 -31.23
N ALA A 432 3.34 29.21 -32.37
CA ALA A 432 4.07 28.23 -33.16
C ALA A 432 5.15 28.95 -33.99
N SER A 433 6.34 28.37 -34.09
CA SER A 433 7.30 28.73 -35.15
C SER A 433 7.93 27.47 -35.73
N SER A 434 7.66 27.29 -37.02
CA SER A 434 8.32 26.41 -37.96
C SER A 434 9.78 26.81 -38.20
N ALA A 435 10.68 25.83 -38.32
CA ALA A 435 11.89 25.99 -39.10
C ALA A 435 12.10 24.73 -39.95
N ALA A 436 12.16 24.96 -41.26
CA ALA A 436 12.34 23.96 -42.30
C ALA A 436 13.81 23.57 -42.46
N SER A 437 14.08 22.31 -42.76
CA SER A 437 15.23 21.94 -43.59
C SER A 437 14.72 21.18 -44.82
N LYS A 438 14.98 21.77 -45.98
CA LYS A 438 14.91 21.11 -47.27
C LYS A 438 16.22 20.34 -47.43
N ASP A 439 16.15 19.04 -47.74
CA ASP A 439 17.02 18.50 -48.76
C ASP A 439 16.35 17.31 -49.47
N VAL A 440 16.39 17.39 -50.79
CA VAL A 440 15.68 16.58 -51.76
C VAL A 440 16.62 15.48 -52.24
N LYS A 441 16.20 14.21 -52.16
CA LYS A 441 16.52 13.21 -53.22
C LYS A 441 15.34 12.27 -53.44
N LYS A 442 14.69 12.45 -54.60
CA LYS A 442 13.81 11.50 -55.29
C LYS A 442 14.58 10.21 -55.61
N VAL A 443 13.99 9.04 -55.34
CA VAL A 443 14.07 7.87 -56.24
C VAL A 443 12.75 7.08 -56.17
N SER A 444 12.13 6.99 -57.36
CA SER A 444 11.09 6.11 -57.93
C SER A 444 10.15 5.25 -57.07
N SER A 445 8.87 5.44 -57.39
CA SER A 445 7.74 4.51 -57.37
C SER A 445 7.99 3.16 -58.09
N VAL A 446 7.49 2.06 -57.51
CA VAL A 446 6.99 0.89 -58.24
C VAL A 446 5.66 0.42 -57.61
N HIS A 447 4.67 0.22 -58.49
CA HIS A 447 3.32 -0.31 -58.26
C HIS A 447 3.31 -1.72 -57.65
N VAL A 448 2.46 -1.99 -56.66
CA VAL A 448 1.17 -2.73 -56.73
C VAL A 448 1.27 -4.12 -57.35
N GLU A 449 1.07 -5.14 -56.51
CA GLU A 449 0.15 -6.22 -56.86
C GLU A 449 -0.46 -6.83 -55.59
N ALA A 450 -1.80 -6.84 -55.57
CA ALA A 450 -2.64 -7.49 -54.60
C ALA A 450 -2.90 -8.92 -55.07
N VAL A 451 -2.83 -9.90 -54.16
CA VAL A 451 -3.41 -11.23 -54.39
C VAL A 451 -4.52 -11.46 -53.39
N GLY A 452 -5.74 -11.53 -53.94
CA GLY A 452 -6.96 -11.88 -53.23
C GLY A 452 -7.17 -13.40 -53.15
N ARG A 453 -7.87 -13.76 -52.08
CA ARG A 453 -8.61 -14.99 -51.75
C ARG A 453 -9.09 -15.85 -52.94
N THR A 454 -9.07 -17.17 -52.72
CA THR A 454 -10.20 -18.07 -53.05
C THR A 454 -10.33 -19.20 -52.03
N ASN A 455 -11.60 -19.53 -51.71
CA ASN A 455 -12.09 -20.59 -50.84
C ASN A 455 -11.85 -22.01 -51.42
N GLY A 456 -11.90 -23.04 -50.56
CA GLY A 456 -12.05 -24.43 -50.97
C GLY A 456 -12.26 -25.38 -49.79
N VAL A 457 -13.49 -25.87 -49.64
CA VAL A 457 -13.97 -26.89 -48.70
C VAL A 457 -13.32 -28.25 -48.99
N HIS A 458 -12.87 -28.95 -47.94
CA HIS A 458 -13.17 -30.37 -47.69
C HIS A 458 -12.78 -30.78 -46.26
#